data_AF-A0A519GVE1-F1
#
_entry.id   AF-A0A519GVE1-F1
#
_cell.length_a   1.000
_cell.length_b   1.000
_cell.length_c   1.000
_cell.angle_alpha   90.00
_cell.angle_beta   90.00
_cell.angle_gamma   90.00
#
_symmetry.space_group_name_H-M   'P 1'
#
loop_
_entity.id
_entity.type
_entity.pdbx_description
1 polymer ?
#
loop_
_entity_poly.entity_id
_entity_poly.type
_entity_poly.pdbx_seq_one_letter_code
_entity_poly.pdbx_strand_id
1 'polypeptide(L)'
;MNATSQDTSLEEGAPHPLGATYTGNGVNFAVFSAHATRVQVCIYDEAGTTEIACHTLPEYTDEVWHGFVPGLQPGTRYGLRVHGPYEPEKGHRFNHHKLLLDPYAKAHMGELKWGPEVFGYTVGHPDGDLSFDERDSAPFMPKCVVVDSRFEWKQTDAVRVPWNQTVFYETHVRGFTMQHPAVPELFRGTFAGLARDEVLGPIRDLGVTSVELLPIQMFLNQPFLTEKGLTNYWGYDTIGFFALDQRYMDGP
;
A
#
# COMPACT_ATOMS: atom_id res chain seq x y z
N MET A 1 -32.80 -15.86 1.14
CA MET A 1 -31.89 -17.01 0.98
C MET A 1 -30.82 -16.85 2.03
N ASN A 2 -30.73 -17.82 2.94
CA ASN A 2 -29.96 -17.73 4.17
C ASN A 2 -28.46 -17.64 3.86
N ALA A 3 -27.83 -16.53 4.26
CA ALA A 3 -26.38 -16.45 4.34
C ALA A 3 -25.94 -17.34 5.50
N THR A 4 -25.47 -18.53 5.17
CA THR A 4 -24.76 -19.40 6.10
C THR A 4 -23.54 -18.64 6.60
N SER A 5 -23.47 -18.40 7.91
CA SER A 5 -22.23 -17.98 8.57
C SER A 5 -21.20 -19.10 8.35
N GLN A 6 -20.35 -18.95 7.34
CA GLN A 6 -19.16 -19.78 7.25
C GLN A 6 -18.31 -19.41 8.46
N ASP A 7 -18.18 -20.38 9.35
CA ASP A 7 -17.20 -20.37 10.43
C ASP A 7 -15.82 -20.37 9.76
N THR A 8 -15.29 -19.18 9.46
CA THR A 8 -13.95 -18.99 8.91
C THR A 8 -12.94 -19.16 10.05
N SER A 9 -12.76 -20.40 10.49
CA SER A 9 -11.67 -20.75 11.38
C SER A 9 -10.35 -20.40 10.68
N LEU A 10 -9.56 -19.50 11.28
CA LEU A 10 -8.21 -19.23 10.80
C LEU A 10 -7.38 -20.51 10.89
N GLU A 11 -6.57 -20.75 9.86
CA GLU A 11 -5.58 -21.82 9.83
C GLU A 11 -4.18 -21.23 10.13
N GLU A 12 -3.22 -22.11 10.42
CA GLU A 12 -1.83 -21.73 10.79
C GLU A 12 -1.14 -20.87 9.71
N GLY A 13 -1.39 -21.16 8.43
CA GLY A 13 -0.73 -20.48 7.32
C GLY A 13 0.79 -20.72 7.29
N ALA A 14 1.53 -19.75 6.77
CA ALA A 14 2.99 -19.81 6.65
C ALA A 14 3.63 -18.43 6.92
N PRO A 15 4.84 -18.39 7.52
CA PRO A 15 5.56 -17.14 7.80
C PRO A 15 6.09 -16.44 6.53
N HIS A 16 6.04 -17.11 5.38
CA HIS A 16 6.52 -16.56 4.12
C HIS A 16 5.62 -16.92 2.93
N PRO A 17 5.60 -16.07 1.89
CA PRO A 17 6.24 -14.76 1.82
C PRO A 17 5.52 -13.73 2.72
N LEU A 18 6.20 -12.63 3.05
CA LEU A 18 5.63 -11.55 3.85
C LEU A 18 4.51 -10.81 3.08
N GLY A 19 3.56 -10.29 3.83
CA GLY A 19 2.35 -9.63 3.38
C GLY A 19 1.18 -10.57 3.12
N ALA A 20 0.13 -10.04 2.48
CA ALA A 20 -1.01 -10.83 2.01
C ALA A 20 -0.71 -11.53 0.67
N THR A 21 -0.80 -12.86 0.65
CA THR A 21 -0.57 -13.70 -0.53
C THR A 21 -1.79 -14.56 -0.82
N TYR A 22 -2.42 -14.31 -1.97
CA TYR A 22 -3.50 -15.16 -2.47
C TYR A 22 -2.97 -16.49 -2.99
N THR A 23 -3.55 -17.60 -2.54
CA THR A 23 -3.10 -18.96 -2.84
C THR A 23 -4.01 -19.71 -3.83
N GLY A 24 -5.13 -19.08 -4.24
CA GLY A 24 -6.15 -19.70 -5.10
C GLY A 24 -7.40 -20.17 -4.35
N ASN A 25 -7.29 -20.44 -3.05
CA ASN A 25 -8.41 -20.87 -2.19
C ASN A 25 -8.56 -20.02 -0.92
N GLY A 26 -7.73 -18.99 -0.74
CA GLY A 26 -7.76 -18.07 0.38
C GLY A 26 -6.55 -17.15 0.36
N VAL A 27 -6.29 -16.51 1.49
CA VAL A 27 -5.17 -15.56 1.64
C VAL A 27 -4.34 -15.93 2.86
N ASN A 28 -3.02 -16.08 2.64
CA ASN A 28 -2.04 -16.18 3.71
C ASN A 28 -1.56 -14.78 4.08
N PHE A 29 -1.62 -14.42 5.36
CA PHE A 29 -1.05 -13.19 5.89
C PHE A 29 0.22 -13.54 6.69
N ALA A 30 1.29 -12.79 6.47
CA ALA A 30 2.53 -12.90 7.25
C ALA A 30 3.13 -11.52 7.51
N VAL A 31 3.23 -11.11 8.77
CA VAL A 31 3.65 -9.76 9.17
C VAL A 31 4.75 -9.83 10.21
N PHE A 32 5.90 -9.23 9.91
CA PHE A 32 6.99 -9.11 10.86
C PHE A 32 6.63 -8.14 12.00
N SER A 33 6.80 -8.59 13.25
CA SER A 33 6.84 -7.72 14.43
C SER A 33 7.45 -8.44 15.63
N ALA A 34 8.70 -8.10 15.95
CA ALA A 34 9.44 -8.68 17.08
C ALA A 34 8.90 -8.30 18.48
N HIS A 35 8.12 -7.21 18.58
CA HIS A 35 7.69 -6.65 19.86
C HIS A 35 6.16 -6.60 20.03
N ALA A 36 5.39 -7.01 19.01
CA ALA A 36 3.95 -7.12 19.15
C ALA A 36 3.61 -8.23 20.16
N THR A 37 2.53 -8.03 20.92
CA THR A 37 1.94 -9.06 21.77
C THR A 37 0.75 -9.75 21.11
N ARG A 38 0.20 -9.12 20.06
CA ARG A 38 -0.87 -9.68 19.21
C ARG A 38 -0.95 -8.89 17.91
N VAL A 39 -1.09 -9.59 16.79
CA VAL A 39 -1.38 -8.99 15.48
C VAL A 39 -2.76 -9.45 15.02
N GLN A 40 -3.56 -8.51 14.53
CA GLN A 40 -4.87 -8.78 13.97
C GLN A 40 -4.95 -8.26 12.53
N VAL A 41 -5.60 -9.02 11.67
CA VAL A 41 -5.97 -8.64 10.31
C VAL A 41 -7.45 -8.30 10.31
N CYS A 42 -7.76 -7.03 10.09
CA CYS A 42 -9.13 -6.55 9.99
C CYS A 42 -9.53 -6.47 8.52
N ILE A 43 -10.61 -7.18 8.16
CA ILE A 43 -11.18 -7.27 6.82
C ILE A 43 -12.34 -6.28 6.72
N TYR A 44 -12.42 -5.61 5.57
CA TYR A 44 -13.46 -4.63 5.27
C TYR A 44 -14.34 -5.08 4.11
N ASP A 45 -15.52 -4.47 4.03
CA ASP A 45 -16.39 -4.53 2.86
C ASP A 45 -15.68 -4.04 1.57
N GLU A 46 -16.34 -4.24 0.43
CA GLU A 46 -15.80 -3.85 -0.88
C GLU A 46 -15.51 -2.35 -0.99
N ALA A 47 -16.29 -1.52 -0.29
CA ALA A 47 -16.09 -0.08 -0.21
C ALA A 47 -14.91 0.33 0.71
N GLY A 48 -14.38 -0.59 1.52
CA GLY A 48 -13.32 -0.31 2.49
C GLY A 48 -13.78 0.53 3.69
N THR A 49 -15.10 0.59 3.93
CA THR A 49 -15.75 1.46 4.91
C THR A 49 -16.14 0.76 6.19
N THR A 50 -16.68 -0.47 6.09
CA THR A 50 -17.17 -1.22 7.26
C THR A 50 -16.27 -2.42 7.51
N GLU A 51 -15.76 -2.53 8.73
CA GLU A 51 -15.04 -3.72 9.20
C GLU A 51 -16.05 -4.87 9.30
N ILE A 52 -15.81 -5.95 8.56
CA ILE A 52 -16.69 -7.13 8.51
C ILE A 52 -16.17 -8.29 9.35
N ALA A 53 -14.86 -8.32 9.61
CA ALA A 53 -14.22 -9.29 10.48
C ALA A 53 -12.87 -8.73 10.96
N CYS A 54 -12.42 -9.12 12.14
CA CYS A 54 -11.03 -8.90 12.52
C CYS A 54 -10.46 -10.15 13.22
N HIS A 55 -9.47 -10.75 12.57
CA HIS A 55 -8.91 -12.05 12.94
C HIS A 55 -7.55 -11.89 13.61
N THR A 56 -7.35 -12.53 14.76
CA THR A 56 -6.03 -12.62 15.39
C THR A 56 -5.18 -13.66 14.67
N LEU A 57 -3.97 -13.30 14.24
CA LEU A 57 -3.04 -14.25 13.64
C LEU A 57 -2.61 -15.29 14.69
N PRO A 58 -2.80 -16.60 14.45
CA PRO A 58 -2.62 -17.64 15.47
C PRO A 58 -1.15 -17.98 15.73
N GLU A 59 -0.31 -17.88 14.71
CA GLU A 59 1.05 -18.41 14.75
C GLU A 59 2.10 -17.30 14.73
N TYR A 60 3.25 -17.60 15.33
CA TYR A 60 4.39 -16.71 15.44
C TYR A 60 5.70 -17.49 15.29
N THR A 61 6.36 -17.33 14.14
CA THR A 61 7.61 -18.02 13.79
C THR A 61 8.64 -16.99 13.39
N ASP A 62 9.84 -17.01 13.99
CA ASP A 62 10.96 -16.11 13.66
C ASP A 62 10.57 -14.62 13.55
N GLU A 63 9.84 -14.13 14.55
CA GLU A 63 9.36 -12.74 14.63
C GLU A 63 8.27 -12.36 13.60
N VAL A 64 7.73 -13.35 12.89
CA VAL A 64 6.65 -13.19 11.92
C VAL A 64 5.35 -13.78 12.46
N TRP A 65 4.34 -12.93 12.56
CA TRP A 65 2.96 -13.34 12.84
C TRP A 65 2.30 -13.81 11.56
N HIS A 66 1.67 -14.97 11.56
CA HIS A 66 1.04 -15.51 10.35
C HIS A 66 -0.25 -16.29 10.61
N GLY A 67 -1.02 -16.43 9.54
CA GLY A 67 -2.30 -17.13 9.52
C GLY A 67 -2.89 -17.17 8.12
N PHE A 68 -3.70 -18.19 7.86
CA PHE A 68 -4.41 -18.35 6.59
C PHE A 68 -5.91 -18.21 6.77
N VAL A 69 -6.53 -17.42 5.89
CA VAL A 69 -7.99 -17.20 5.88
C VAL A 69 -8.59 -17.81 4.61
N PRO A 70 -9.29 -18.95 4.73
CA PRO A 70 -9.95 -19.58 3.60
C PRO A 70 -11.01 -18.67 2.95
N GLY A 71 -11.18 -18.80 1.64
CA GLY A 71 -12.25 -18.14 0.89
C GLY A 71 -12.02 -16.67 0.53
N LEU A 72 -11.06 -15.97 1.16
CA LEU A 72 -10.69 -14.61 0.77
C LEU A 72 -10.16 -14.58 -0.68
N GLN A 73 -10.51 -13.51 -1.41
CA GLN A 73 -10.22 -13.37 -2.84
C GLN A 73 -9.37 -12.12 -3.11
N PRO A 74 -8.70 -12.05 -4.28
CA PRO A 74 -8.14 -10.80 -4.76
C PRO A 74 -9.20 -9.69 -4.76
N GLY A 75 -8.78 -8.49 -4.39
CA GLY A 75 -9.67 -7.39 -4.09
C GLY A 75 -10.12 -7.35 -2.62
N THR A 76 -9.90 -8.34 -1.76
CA THR A 76 -10.24 -8.18 -0.33
C THR A 76 -9.52 -6.97 0.28
N ARG A 77 -10.28 -6.11 0.97
CA ARG A 77 -9.78 -4.89 1.63
C ARG A 77 -9.43 -5.23 3.07
N TYR A 78 -8.23 -4.85 3.52
CA TYR A 78 -7.79 -5.16 4.86
C TYR A 78 -6.89 -4.08 5.46
N GLY A 79 -6.69 -4.15 6.77
CA GLY A 79 -5.66 -3.43 7.50
C GLY A 79 -5.23 -4.22 8.73
N LEU A 80 -4.26 -3.70 9.47
CA LEU A 80 -3.68 -4.37 10.63
C LEU A 80 -3.98 -3.61 11.91
N ARG A 81 -4.28 -4.33 13.00
CA ARG A 81 -4.24 -3.78 14.36
C ARG A 81 -3.18 -4.54 15.14
N VAL A 82 -2.23 -3.80 15.70
CA VAL A 82 -1.08 -4.39 16.38
C VAL A 82 -1.06 -3.95 17.84
N HIS A 83 -1.09 -4.93 18.73
CA HIS A 83 -1.03 -4.76 20.17
C HIS A 83 0.42 -4.92 20.65
N GLY A 84 0.76 -4.24 21.73
CA GLY A 84 2.08 -4.30 22.34
C GLY A 84 2.24 -3.23 23.42
N PRO A 85 3.44 -3.07 23.97
CA PRO A 85 3.72 -2.03 24.96
C PRO A 85 3.55 -0.62 24.39
N TYR A 86 2.94 0.28 25.14
CA TYR A 86 3.02 1.72 24.89
C TYR A 86 3.95 2.34 25.95
N GLU A 87 5.23 2.37 25.62
CA GLU A 87 6.29 2.97 26.43
C GLU A 87 7.09 3.95 25.54
N PRO A 88 6.54 5.14 25.22
CA PRO A 88 7.13 6.07 24.25
C PRO A 88 8.58 6.45 24.55
N GLU A 89 8.95 6.54 25.83
CA GLU A 89 10.31 6.83 26.30
C GLU A 89 11.33 5.74 25.93
N LYS A 90 10.87 4.50 25.73
CA LYS A 90 11.68 3.37 25.25
C LYS A 90 11.50 3.11 23.75
N GLY A 91 10.74 3.96 23.06
CA GLY A 91 10.43 3.82 21.63
C GLY A 91 9.27 2.87 21.30
N HIS A 92 8.68 2.18 22.29
CA HIS A 92 7.51 1.33 22.06
C HIS A 92 6.23 2.18 21.93
N ARG A 93 5.61 2.16 20.75
CA ARG A 93 4.45 3.00 20.41
C ARG A 93 3.27 2.20 19.86
N PHE A 94 3.07 0.98 20.37
CA PHE A 94 1.97 0.13 19.94
C PHE A 94 0.62 0.76 20.32
N ASN A 95 -0.23 1.00 19.33
CA ASN A 95 -1.57 1.52 19.55
C ASN A 95 -2.55 0.82 18.61
N HIS A 96 -3.28 -0.17 19.15
CA HIS A 96 -4.22 -0.99 18.38
C HIS A 96 -5.48 -0.24 17.94
N HIS A 97 -5.76 0.97 18.47
CA HIS A 97 -6.83 1.83 17.97
C HIS A 97 -6.48 2.41 16.60
N LYS A 98 -5.20 2.43 16.24
CA LYS A 98 -4.74 2.91 14.93
C LYS A 98 -4.70 1.75 13.95
N LEU A 99 -5.49 1.83 12.89
CA LEU A 99 -5.41 0.91 11.76
C LEU A 99 -4.10 1.18 11.02
N LEU A 100 -3.30 0.13 10.85
CA LEU A 100 -2.02 0.17 10.15
C LEU A 100 -2.16 -0.42 8.75
N LEU A 101 -1.33 0.07 7.84
CA LEU A 101 -1.11 -0.58 6.55
C LEU A 101 -0.14 -1.75 6.73
N ASP A 102 -0.34 -2.81 5.96
CA ASP A 102 0.65 -3.87 5.82
C ASP A 102 1.87 -3.31 5.04
N PRO A 103 3.08 -3.33 5.63
CA PRO A 103 4.27 -2.82 4.95
C PRO A 103 4.63 -3.57 3.66
N TYR A 104 4.06 -4.76 3.46
CA TYR A 104 4.24 -5.60 2.27
C TYR A 104 3.01 -5.57 1.33
N ALA A 105 2.05 -4.67 1.57
CA ALA A 105 0.90 -4.52 0.69
C ALA A 105 1.32 -4.16 -0.74
N LYS A 106 0.80 -4.91 -1.71
CA LYS A 106 1.06 -4.74 -3.15
C LYS A 106 0.14 -3.71 -3.80
N ALA A 107 -0.93 -3.33 -3.12
CA ALA A 107 -1.84 -2.28 -3.51
C ALA A 107 -2.57 -1.73 -2.29
N HIS A 108 -3.04 -0.50 -2.41
CA HIS A 108 -3.92 0.14 -1.45
C HIS A 108 -5.18 0.61 -2.17
N MET A 109 -6.20 1.03 -1.41
CA MET A 109 -7.41 1.65 -1.91
C MET A 109 -7.84 2.79 -0.98
N GLY A 110 -8.24 3.91 -1.58
CA GLY A 110 -8.69 5.10 -0.87
C GLY A 110 -7.54 6.05 -0.51
N GLU A 111 -7.90 7.14 0.15
CA GLU A 111 -6.98 8.20 0.54
C GLU A 111 -6.91 8.33 2.06
N LEU A 112 -5.75 8.72 2.56
CA LEU A 112 -5.58 9.14 3.95
C LEU A 112 -6.31 10.47 4.18
N LYS A 113 -7.22 10.48 5.15
CA LYS A 113 -7.86 11.71 5.64
C LYS A 113 -7.14 12.17 6.89
N TRP A 114 -6.49 13.32 6.80
CA TRP A 114 -5.82 13.89 7.96
C TRP A 114 -6.81 14.32 9.03
N GLY A 115 -6.51 13.91 10.26
CA GLY A 115 -7.31 14.19 11.44
C GLY A 115 -6.53 13.77 12.69
N PRO A 116 -6.90 14.26 13.88
CA PRO A 116 -6.25 13.86 15.11
C PRO A 116 -6.38 12.34 15.41
N GLU A 117 -7.34 11.65 14.78
CA GLU A 117 -7.57 10.20 14.90
C GLU A 117 -6.41 9.36 14.37
N VAL A 118 -5.69 9.83 13.34
CA VAL A 118 -4.58 9.07 12.74
C VAL A 118 -3.26 9.18 13.52
N PHE A 119 -3.24 9.94 14.61
CA PHE A 119 -2.09 10.04 15.50
C PHE A 119 -2.23 9.07 16.68
N GLY A 120 -1.13 8.40 17.05
CA GLY A 120 -1.08 7.48 18.20
C GLY A 120 -1.18 8.16 19.57
N TYR A 121 -1.02 9.47 19.61
CA TYR A 121 -1.04 10.34 20.79
C TYR A 121 -2.09 11.44 20.61
N THR A 122 -2.54 12.04 21.71
CA THR A 122 -3.56 13.07 21.68
C THR A 122 -2.93 14.40 21.22
N VAL A 123 -3.25 14.84 20.01
CA VAL A 123 -2.76 16.13 19.48
C VAL A 123 -3.16 17.27 20.40
N GLY A 124 -2.18 18.04 20.87
CA GLY A 124 -2.38 19.17 21.80
C GLY A 124 -2.40 18.79 23.29
N HIS A 125 -2.17 17.52 23.64
CA HIS A 125 -2.03 17.10 25.04
C HIS A 125 -0.81 17.73 25.71
N PRO A 126 -0.86 18.09 27.02
CA PRO A 126 0.30 18.64 27.74
C PRO A 126 1.55 17.73 27.68
N ASP A 127 1.33 16.41 27.74
CA ASP A 127 2.41 15.42 27.63
C ASP A 127 2.84 15.13 26.17
N GLY A 128 2.29 15.85 25.19
CA GLY A 128 2.65 15.72 23.79
C GLY A 128 2.52 14.28 23.25
N ASP A 129 3.59 13.79 22.63
CA ASP A 129 3.68 12.47 22.01
C ASP A 129 3.87 11.32 23.02
N LEU A 130 3.95 11.63 24.32
CA LEU A 130 3.92 10.63 25.40
C LEU A 130 2.49 10.20 25.76
N SER A 131 1.48 11.00 25.38
CA SER A 131 0.08 10.67 25.59
C SER A 131 -0.38 9.49 24.71
N PHE A 132 -1.48 8.85 25.07
CA PHE A 132 -2.08 7.74 24.33
C PHE A 132 -3.46 8.13 23.82
N ASP A 133 -3.71 7.96 22.52
CA ASP A 133 -4.99 8.30 21.90
C ASP A 133 -5.78 7.04 21.52
N GLU A 134 -7.00 6.93 22.04
CA GLU A 134 -7.86 5.74 21.88
C GLU A 134 -8.85 5.84 20.71
N ARG A 135 -8.85 6.93 19.94
CA ARG A 135 -9.78 7.09 18.81
C ARG A 135 -9.42 6.12 17.69
N ASP A 136 -10.44 5.52 17.10
CA ASP A 136 -10.26 4.63 15.96
C ASP A 136 -9.88 5.41 14.70
N SER A 137 -8.76 5.04 14.06
CA SER A 137 -8.30 5.67 12.81
C SER A 137 -8.85 5.00 11.55
N ALA A 138 -9.50 3.84 11.66
CA ALA A 138 -9.92 3.06 10.50
C ALA A 138 -10.75 3.83 9.45
N PRO A 139 -11.69 4.74 9.80
CA PRO A 139 -12.45 5.53 8.82
C PRO A 139 -11.60 6.55 8.03
N PHE A 140 -10.40 6.85 8.50
CA PHE A 140 -9.49 7.87 7.97
C PHE A 140 -8.31 7.28 7.20
N MET A 141 -8.05 5.98 7.36
CA MET A 141 -6.94 5.29 6.71
C MET A 141 -7.36 4.68 5.37
N PRO A 142 -6.47 4.70 4.34
CA PRO A 142 -6.65 3.82 3.19
C PRO A 142 -6.57 2.36 3.65
N LYS A 143 -7.06 1.44 2.80
CA LYS A 143 -7.01 0.00 3.06
C LYS A 143 -5.98 -0.65 2.17
N CYS A 144 -5.29 -1.67 2.68
CA CYS A 144 -4.51 -2.56 1.84
C CYS A 144 -5.45 -3.44 1.00
N VAL A 145 -4.97 -3.88 -0.16
CA VAL A 145 -5.74 -4.71 -1.09
C VAL A 145 -4.99 -6.01 -1.34
N VAL A 146 -5.67 -7.14 -1.24
CA VAL A 146 -5.14 -8.42 -1.67
C VAL A 146 -5.05 -8.42 -3.20
N VAL A 147 -3.85 -8.65 -3.73
CA VAL A 147 -3.60 -8.67 -5.18
C VAL A 147 -3.28 -10.09 -5.64
N ASP A 148 -3.84 -10.50 -6.77
CA ASP A 148 -3.35 -11.66 -7.49
C ASP A 148 -2.09 -11.28 -8.26
N SER A 149 -0.93 -11.71 -7.76
CA SER A 149 0.35 -11.40 -8.40
C SER A 149 0.70 -12.31 -9.58
N ARG A 150 -0.20 -13.21 -10.01
CA ARG A 150 0.00 -14.04 -11.20
C ARG A 150 -0.18 -13.18 -12.45
N PHE A 151 0.92 -12.88 -13.13
CA PHE A 151 0.93 -12.14 -14.39
C PHE A 151 1.80 -12.87 -15.42
N GLU A 152 1.26 -13.11 -16.61
CA GLU A 152 1.98 -13.76 -17.71
C GLU A 152 2.72 -12.72 -18.55
N TRP A 153 4.04 -12.67 -18.40
CA TRP A 153 4.90 -11.85 -19.25
C TRP A 153 5.01 -12.45 -20.64
N LYS A 154 4.67 -11.66 -21.67
CA LYS A 154 4.80 -12.05 -23.09
C LYS A 154 6.14 -11.66 -23.72
N GLN A 155 6.89 -10.76 -23.08
CA GLN A 155 8.22 -10.37 -23.55
C GLN A 155 9.26 -11.41 -23.12
N THR A 156 10.10 -11.83 -24.07
CA THR A 156 11.04 -12.95 -23.87
C THR A 156 12.35 -12.55 -23.21
N ASP A 157 12.80 -11.30 -23.39
CA ASP A 157 14.12 -10.86 -22.92
C ASP A 157 14.06 -9.51 -22.19
N ALA A 158 14.66 -9.46 -21.01
CA ALA A 158 14.90 -8.20 -20.33
C ALA A 158 15.98 -7.40 -21.10
N VAL A 159 15.65 -6.18 -21.52
CA VAL A 159 16.64 -5.25 -22.10
C VAL A 159 17.56 -4.78 -20.98
N ARG A 160 18.72 -5.42 -20.84
CA ARG A 160 19.76 -5.05 -19.86
C ARG A 160 20.89 -4.30 -20.55
N VAL A 161 20.82 -2.97 -20.53
CA VAL A 161 21.86 -2.10 -21.11
C VAL A 161 23.12 -2.15 -20.24
N PRO A 162 24.31 -2.44 -20.80
CA PRO A 162 25.56 -2.37 -20.04
C PRO A 162 25.80 -0.96 -19.47
N TRP A 163 26.30 -0.85 -18.24
CA TRP A 163 26.52 0.45 -17.56
C TRP A 163 27.36 1.45 -18.36
N ASN A 164 28.34 0.98 -19.12
CA ASN A 164 29.18 1.84 -19.96
C ASN A 164 28.48 2.35 -21.23
N GLN A 165 27.24 1.91 -21.49
CA GLN A 165 26.38 2.35 -22.58
C GLN A 165 25.12 3.04 -22.06
N THR A 166 24.95 3.16 -20.73
CA THR A 166 23.74 3.71 -20.13
C THR A 166 23.70 5.23 -20.26
N VAL A 167 22.58 5.73 -20.78
CA VAL A 167 22.20 7.14 -20.77
C VAL A 167 20.80 7.25 -20.16
N PHE A 168 20.72 7.91 -19.00
CA PHE A 168 19.47 8.08 -18.26
C PHE A 168 18.64 9.24 -18.79
N TYR A 169 17.33 9.06 -18.75
CA TYR A 169 16.33 10.09 -18.94
C TYR A 169 15.40 10.13 -17.72
N GLU A 170 15.66 11.07 -16.81
CA GLU A 170 14.79 11.28 -15.65
C GLU A 170 13.46 11.91 -16.10
N THR A 171 12.34 11.31 -15.69
CA THR A 171 11.02 11.87 -15.99
C THR A 171 9.99 11.56 -14.92
N HIS A 172 8.90 12.33 -14.93
CA HIS A 172 7.77 12.17 -14.04
C HIS A 172 6.60 11.53 -14.80
N VAL A 173 6.10 10.38 -14.34
CA VAL A 173 4.99 9.63 -14.97
C VAL A 173 3.82 10.55 -15.34
N ARG A 174 3.34 11.33 -14.36
CA ARG A 174 2.27 12.32 -14.57
C ARG A 174 2.62 13.44 -15.54
N GLY A 175 3.64 14.24 -15.21
CA GLY A 175 3.97 15.44 -15.98
C GLY A 175 4.28 15.18 -17.44
N PHE A 176 4.95 14.06 -17.75
CA PHE A 176 5.43 13.78 -19.10
C PHE A 176 4.29 13.70 -20.13
N THR A 177 3.17 13.10 -19.74
CA THR A 177 2.05 12.86 -20.67
C THR A 177 0.80 13.69 -20.36
N MET A 178 0.76 14.44 -19.25
CA MET A 178 -0.42 15.19 -18.82
C MET A 178 -0.96 16.16 -19.89
N GLN A 179 -0.09 16.76 -20.69
CA GLN A 179 -0.46 17.67 -21.78
C GLN A 179 -0.13 17.14 -23.17
N HIS A 180 0.21 15.84 -23.29
CA HIS A 180 0.65 15.28 -24.56
C HIS A 180 -0.53 15.10 -25.52
N PRO A 181 -0.54 15.76 -26.69
CA PRO A 181 -1.73 15.80 -27.56
C PRO A 181 -2.07 14.44 -28.17
N ALA A 182 -1.05 13.59 -28.41
CA ALA A 182 -1.25 12.25 -28.96
C ALA A 182 -1.67 11.20 -27.92
N VAL A 183 -1.61 11.52 -26.62
CA VAL A 183 -2.10 10.62 -25.57
C VAL A 183 -3.58 10.92 -25.33
N PRO A 184 -4.50 9.93 -25.47
CA PRO A 184 -5.91 10.14 -25.16
C PRO A 184 -6.10 10.56 -23.71
N GLU A 185 -7.06 11.45 -23.46
CA GLU A 185 -7.26 12.11 -22.17
C GLU A 185 -7.30 11.15 -20.98
N LEU A 186 -7.97 9.99 -21.13
CA LEU A 186 -8.09 8.97 -20.09
C LEU A 186 -6.74 8.43 -19.59
N PHE A 187 -5.69 8.45 -20.42
CA PHE A 187 -4.38 7.88 -20.10
C PHE A 187 -3.33 8.95 -19.81
N ARG A 188 -3.69 10.23 -19.85
CA ARG A 188 -2.72 11.31 -19.62
C ARG A 188 -2.26 11.30 -18.17
N GLY A 189 -0.95 11.26 -18.02
CA GLY A 189 -0.27 11.22 -16.72
C GLY A 189 -0.32 9.88 -15.99
N THR A 190 -0.59 8.78 -16.70
CA THR A 190 -0.59 7.42 -16.14
C THR A 190 0.54 6.57 -16.73
N PHE A 191 0.81 5.41 -16.13
CA PHE A 191 1.74 4.43 -16.70
C PHE A 191 1.35 3.99 -18.11
N ALA A 192 0.06 3.74 -18.35
CA ALA A 192 -0.46 3.39 -19.66
C ALA A 192 -0.29 4.51 -20.69
N GLY A 193 -0.36 5.78 -20.27
CA GLY A 193 -0.04 6.92 -21.12
C GLY A 193 1.45 6.98 -21.48
N LEU A 194 2.32 6.77 -20.49
CA LEU A 194 3.76 6.79 -20.67
C LEU A 194 4.24 5.66 -21.60
N ALA A 195 3.58 4.50 -21.54
CA ALA A 195 3.95 3.30 -22.31
C ALA A 195 3.51 3.33 -23.79
N ARG A 196 2.93 4.44 -24.29
CA ARG A 196 2.47 4.52 -25.68
C ARG A 196 3.61 4.78 -26.66
N ASP A 197 3.47 4.27 -27.89
CA ASP A 197 4.48 4.44 -28.94
C ASP A 197 4.70 5.91 -29.32
N GLU A 198 3.66 6.74 -29.28
CA GLU A 198 3.78 8.18 -29.57
C GLU A 198 4.61 8.92 -28.50
N VAL A 199 4.81 8.30 -27.33
CA VAL A 199 5.57 8.83 -26.20
C VAL A 199 6.95 8.20 -26.16
N LEU A 200 7.04 6.87 -26.27
CA LEU A 200 8.29 6.11 -26.23
C LEU A 200 9.13 6.27 -27.51
N GLY A 201 8.52 6.48 -28.67
CA GLY A 201 9.21 6.68 -29.95
C GLY A 201 10.17 7.89 -29.90
N PRO A 202 9.68 9.10 -29.58
CA PRO A 202 10.53 10.27 -29.42
C PRO A 202 11.61 10.11 -28.33
N ILE A 203 11.31 9.43 -27.21
CA ILE A 203 12.31 9.12 -26.18
C ILE A 203 13.42 8.24 -26.77
N ARG A 204 13.05 7.21 -27.53
CA ARG A 204 14.02 6.34 -28.21
C ARG A 204 14.86 7.10 -29.25
N ASP A 205 14.24 7.99 -30.01
CA ASP A 205 14.91 8.80 -31.04
C ASP A 205 15.90 9.82 -30.44
N LEU A 206 15.67 10.26 -29.20
CA LEU A 206 16.63 11.06 -28.44
C LEU A 206 17.95 10.31 -28.17
N GLY A 207 17.94 8.98 -28.27
CA GLY A 207 19.12 8.13 -28.08
C GLY A 207 19.40 7.77 -26.62
N VAL A 208 18.45 8.02 -25.71
CA VAL A 208 18.56 7.55 -24.32
C VAL A 208 18.30 6.05 -24.24
N THR A 209 18.88 5.39 -23.25
CA THR A 209 18.80 3.92 -23.13
C THR A 209 17.95 3.46 -21.97
N SER A 210 17.72 4.32 -20.98
CA SER A 210 17.07 3.97 -19.73
C SER A 210 16.29 5.15 -19.20
N VAL A 211 15.02 4.93 -18.86
CA VAL A 211 14.16 5.95 -18.25
C VAL A 211 14.21 5.77 -16.74
N GLU A 212 14.55 6.84 -16.04
CA GLU A 212 14.51 6.91 -14.57
C GLU A 212 13.23 7.63 -14.16
N LEU A 213 12.34 6.93 -13.45
CA LEU A 213 11.10 7.53 -13.00
C LEU A 213 11.30 8.15 -11.62
N LEU A 214 10.78 9.36 -11.44
CA LEU A 214 10.51 9.88 -10.09
C LEU A 214 9.63 8.90 -9.29
N PRO A 215 9.58 9.00 -7.94
CA PRO A 215 8.90 8.06 -7.08
C PRO A 215 7.52 7.60 -7.58
N ILE A 216 7.40 6.29 -7.78
CA ILE A 216 6.17 5.61 -8.24
C ILE A 216 5.50 4.78 -7.15
N GLN A 217 6.19 4.58 -6.03
CA GLN A 217 5.67 3.89 -4.86
C GLN A 217 4.57 4.73 -4.22
N MET A 218 3.65 4.13 -3.48
CA MET A 218 2.58 4.88 -2.82
C MET A 218 3.15 5.89 -1.80
N PHE A 219 2.75 7.15 -1.93
CA PHE A 219 3.17 8.25 -1.06
C PHE A 219 1.99 9.12 -0.62
N LEU A 220 2.20 9.94 0.40
CA LEU A 220 1.17 10.80 0.96
C LEU A 220 1.30 12.26 0.53
N ASN A 221 0.18 12.98 0.56
CA ASN A 221 0.18 14.45 0.58
C ASN A 221 0.22 14.89 2.04
N GLN A 222 1.24 15.66 2.43
CA GLN A 222 1.40 16.09 3.83
C GLN A 222 0.38 17.16 4.22
N PRO A 223 -0.01 17.26 5.52
CA PRO A 223 -1.01 18.24 5.98
C PRO A 223 -0.69 19.68 5.57
N PHE A 224 0.57 20.09 5.72
CA PHE A 224 1.01 21.45 5.40
C PHE A 224 0.88 21.83 3.91
N LEU A 225 0.82 20.83 3.01
CA LEU A 225 0.52 21.02 1.60
C LEU A 225 -0.99 21.07 1.39
N THR A 226 -1.72 20.09 1.91
CA THR A 226 -3.17 19.97 1.71
C THR A 226 -3.94 21.17 2.28
N GLU A 227 -3.50 21.71 3.41
CA GLU A 227 -4.06 22.93 4.02
C GLU A 227 -3.89 24.18 3.14
N LYS A 228 -2.93 24.16 2.20
CA LYS A 228 -2.67 25.23 1.22
C LYS A 228 -3.29 24.94 -0.15
N GLY A 229 -4.07 23.86 -0.28
CA GLY A 229 -4.56 23.40 -1.59
C GLY A 229 -3.46 22.89 -2.53
N LEU A 230 -2.30 22.51 -1.98
CA LEU A 230 -1.17 21.93 -2.71
C LEU A 230 -1.17 20.41 -2.61
N THR A 231 -0.41 19.76 -3.48
CA THR A 231 -0.19 18.31 -3.48
C THR A 231 1.30 18.01 -3.52
N ASN A 232 1.70 16.88 -2.95
CA ASN A 232 3.03 16.33 -3.18
C ASN A 232 3.06 15.85 -4.63
N TYR A 233 3.75 16.59 -5.48
CA TYR A 233 3.86 16.24 -6.89
C TYR A 233 4.96 15.19 -7.10
N TRP A 234 6.15 15.42 -6.56
CA TRP A 234 7.32 14.56 -6.79
C TRP A 234 7.25 13.18 -6.14
N GLY A 235 6.60 13.06 -4.99
CA GLY A 235 6.36 11.76 -4.35
C GLY A 235 7.45 11.22 -3.43
N TYR A 236 8.40 12.06 -3.03
CA TYR A 236 9.44 11.72 -2.04
C TYR A 236 8.90 11.67 -0.59
N ASP A 237 7.87 10.87 -0.33
CA ASP A 237 7.30 10.61 1.00
C ASP A 237 6.55 9.27 1.03
N THR A 238 7.29 8.19 0.77
CA THR A 238 6.75 6.84 0.57
C THR A 238 6.17 6.26 1.84
N ILE A 239 4.96 5.71 1.74
CA ILE A 239 4.30 4.93 2.79
C ILE A 239 4.12 3.45 2.41
N GLY A 240 4.10 3.12 1.11
CA GLY A 240 3.94 1.74 0.62
C GLY A 240 5.02 1.36 -0.39
N PHE A 241 6.05 0.63 0.04
CA PHE A 241 7.20 0.30 -0.81
C PHE A 241 6.91 -0.72 -1.93
N PHE A 242 5.86 -1.53 -1.75
CA PHE A 242 5.45 -2.58 -2.70
C PHE A 242 4.19 -2.23 -3.50
N ALA A 243 3.56 -1.10 -3.20
CA ALA A 243 2.37 -0.62 -3.89
C ALA A 243 2.72 0.56 -4.79
N LEU A 244 2.18 0.59 -6.01
CA LEU A 244 2.27 1.75 -6.88
C LEU A 244 1.27 2.84 -6.44
N ASP A 245 1.61 4.10 -6.69
CA ASP A 245 0.71 5.22 -6.43
C ASP A 245 -0.49 5.18 -7.39
N GLN A 246 -1.70 5.13 -6.82
CA GLN A 246 -2.95 5.03 -7.58
C GLN A 246 -3.16 6.18 -8.55
N ARG A 247 -2.60 7.38 -8.30
CA ARG A 247 -2.75 8.54 -9.18
C ARG A 247 -2.11 8.35 -10.55
N TYR A 248 -1.24 7.36 -10.69
CA TYR A 248 -0.57 7.03 -11.95
C TYR A 248 -1.18 5.80 -12.64
N MET A 249 -2.23 5.20 -12.08
CA MET A 249 -2.97 4.10 -12.68
C MET A 249 -4.08 4.64 -13.60
N ASP A 250 -4.38 3.94 -14.69
CA ASP A 250 -5.45 4.26 -15.65
C ASP A 250 -6.80 3.60 -15.33
N GLY A 251 -6.85 2.82 -14.24
CA GLY A 251 -8.03 2.14 -13.73
C GLY A 251 -7.93 1.87 -12.22
N PRO A 252 -9.05 1.44 -11.59
CA PRO A 252 -9.11 1.09 -10.18
C PRO A 252 -8.27 -0.15 -9.82
#